data_AF-A0A316G6J8-F1
#
_entry.id   AF-A0A316G6J8-F1
#
_cell.length_a   1.000
_cell.length_b   1.000
_cell.length_c   1.000
_cell.angle_alpha   90.00
_cell.angle_beta   90.00
_cell.angle_gamma   90.00
#
_symmetry.space_group_name_H-M   'P 1'
#
loop_
_entity.id
_entity.type
_entity.pdbx_description
1 polymer ?
#
loop_
_entity_poly.entity_id
_entity_poly.type
_entity_poly.pdbx_seq_one_letter_code
_entity_poly.pdbx_strand_id
1 'polypeptide(L)'
;MNEQKSSPANAQRIWRVADLPKERSPATYVVCNEGQEPSRVTLQKRLRQVLDLLRAGPVYCASPVRLSDIVHILKRDQAIKVETTMYPGDPDTGASSYGVYSLLSTVDPEPLEVAA
;
A
#
# COMPACT_ATOMS: atom_id res chain seq x y z
N MET A 1 -2.78 -19.20 -24.61
CA MET A 1 -3.96 -18.48 -24.08
C MET A 1 -3.40 -17.33 -23.26
N ASN A 2 -3.55 -16.08 -23.73
CA ASN A 2 -3.09 -14.92 -22.97
C ASN A 2 -4.06 -14.73 -21.81
N GLU A 3 -3.66 -15.09 -20.60
CA GLU A 3 -4.34 -14.66 -19.38
C GLU A 3 -4.35 -13.14 -19.38
N GLN A 4 -5.51 -12.56 -19.71
CA GLN A 4 -5.78 -11.17 -19.39
C GLN A 4 -5.65 -11.08 -17.88
N LYS A 5 -4.55 -10.49 -17.41
CA LYS A 5 -4.37 -10.14 -16.00
C LYS A 5 -5.50 -9.17 -15.67
N SER A 6 -6.62 -9.68 -15.18
CA SER A 6 -7.62 -8.86 -14.52
C SER A 6 -7.05 -8.42 -13.18
N SER A 7 -7.17 -7.13 -12.86
CA SER A 7 -6.82 -6.64 -11.54
C SER A 7 -7.54 -7.47 -10.46
N PRO A 8 -6.89 -7.78 -9.33
CA PRO A 8 -7.52 -8.56 -8.26
C PRO A 8 -8.87 -7.94 -7.89
N ALA A 9 -9.92 -8.76 -7.77
CA ALA A 9 -11.29 -8.28 -7.54
C ALA A 9 -11.46 -7.49 -6.23
N ASN A 10 -10.53 -7.69 -5.28
CA ASN A 10 -10.44 -6.97 -4.01
C ASN A 10 -9.52 -5.74 -4.06
N ALA A 11 -9.04 -5.32 -5.24
CA ALA A 11 -8.20 -4.13 -5.37
C ALA A 11 -8.99 -2.86 -5.08
N GLN A 12 -8.59 -2.13 -4.04
CA GLN A 12 -9.24 -0.91 -3.62
C GLN A 12 -8.86 0.25 -4.55
N ARG A 13 -9.87 0.96 -5.06
CA ARG A 13 -9.68 2.13 -5.91
C ARG A 13 -9.73 3.40 -5.09
N ILE A 14 -8.62 4.14 -5.05
CA ILE A 14 -8.54 5.45 -4.38
C ILE A 14 -8.61 6.57 -5.43
N TRP A 15 -9.67 7.36 -5.38
CA TRP A 15 -9.91 8.43 -6.35
C TRP A 15 -9.24 9.74 -5.95
N ARG A 16 -9.25 10.04 -4.65
CA ARG A 16 -8.71 11.28 -4.09
C ARG A 16 -8.05 11.05 -2.74
N VAL A 17 -7.22 12.02 -2.35
CA VAL A 17 -6.54 12.08 -1.06
C VAL A 17 -7.48 11.87 0.13
N ALA A 18 -8.72 12.36 0.01
CA ALA A 18 -9.75 12.29 1.05
C ALA A 18 -10.34 10.88 1.24
N ASP A 19 -10.16 9.96 0.29
CA ASP A 19 -10.63 8.58 0.41
C ASP A 19 -9.65 7.71 1.21
N LEU A 20 -8.49 8.24 1.62
CA LEU A 20 -7.56 7.52 2.48
C LEU A 20 -8.11 7.37 3.91
N PRO A 21 -7.61 6.37 4.67
CA PRO A 21 -7.90 6.23 6.09
C PRO A 21 -7.68 7.56 6.83
N LYS A 22 -8.58 7.93 7.74
CA LYS A 22 -8.51 9.24 8.42
C LYS A 22 -7.42 9.32 9.48
N GLU A 23 -6.98 8.18 10.00
CA GLU A 23 -6.01 8.12 11.07
C GLU A 23 -4.62 8.53 10.60
N ARG A 24 -4.06 9.57 11.23
CA ARG A 24 -2.76 10.16 10.87
C ARG A 24 -1.75 10.16 12.01
N SER A 25 -2.18 9.81 13.21
CA SER A 25 -1.33 9.77 14.41
C SER A 25 -0.17 8.79 14.20
N PRO A 26 0.97 8.96 14.87
CA PRO A 26 2.05 7.98 14.82
C PRO A 26 1.56 6.59 15.26
N ALA A 27 2.00 5.55 14.57
CA ALA A 27 1.78 4.15 14.93
C ALA A 27 3.05 3.34 14.63
N THR A 28 3.37 2.39 15.50
CA THR A 28 4.50 1.48 15.33
C THR A 28 3.99 0.17 14.73
N TYR A 29 4.74 -0.33 13.76
CA TYR A 29 4.45 -1.56 13.04
C TYR A 29 5.66 -2.48 13.14
N VAL A 30 5.37 -3.77 13.28
CA VAL A 30 6.35 -4.85 13.11
C VAL A 30 6.27 -5.31 11.67
N VAL A 31 7.37 -5.19 10.96
CA VAL A 31 7.53 -5.60 9.56
C VAL A 31 8.33 -6.90 9.54
N CYS A 32 7.67 -7.96 9.12
CA CYS A 32 8.24 -9.29 8.93
C CYS A 32 8.43 -9.51 7.42
N ASN A 33 9.68 -9.58 7.00
CA ASN A 33 10.08 -9.88 5.64
C ASN A 33 10.60 -11.32 5.57
N GLU A 34 10.26 -12.05 4.51
CA GLU A 34 10.77 -13.41 4.30
C GLU A 34 12.32 -13.41 4.32
N GLY A 35 12.89 -14.25 5.17
CA GLY A 35 14.35 -14.42 5.32
C GLY A 35 15.08 -13.30 6.05
N GLN A 36 14.36 -12.34 6.65
CA GLN A 36 14.96 -11.22 7.39
C GLN A 36 14.40 -11.16 8.81
N GLU A 37 15.19 -10.62 9.74
CA GLU A 37 14.71 -10.38 11.10
C GLU A 37 13.57 -9.36 11.10
N PRO A 38 12.54 -9.55 11.96
CA PRO A 38 11.47 -8.57 12.13
C PRO A 38 12.04 -7.21 12.49
N SER A 39 11.55 -6.16 11.82
CA SER A 39 11.97 -4.78 12.05
C SER A 39 10.80 -3.94 12.54
N ARG A 40 11.08 -2.96 13.39
CA ARG A 40 10.08 -2.03 13.91
C ARG A 40 10.18 -0.70 13.17
N VAL A 41 9.05 -0.22 12.66
CA VAL A 41 8.97 1.07 11.98
C VAL A 41 7.83 1.89 12.58
N THR A 42 8.09 3.16 12.86
CA THR A 42 7.06 4.10 13.33
C THR A 42 6.66 4.99 12.17
N LEU A 43 5.43 4.84 11.70
CA LEU A 43 4.88 5.64 10.60
C LEU A 43 3.85 6.64 11.11
N GLN A 44 3.75 7.77 10.41
CA GLN A 44 2.79 8.82 10.72
C GLN A 44 2.27 9.49 9.44
N LYS A 45 1.22 10.28 9.58
CA LYS A 45 0.65 11.07 8.48
C LYS A 45 0.34 10.17 7.27
N ARG A 46 0.82 10.56 6.09
CA ARG A 46 0.50 9.89 4.82
C ARG A 46 1.10 8.49 4.71
N LEU A 47 2.28 8.26 5.28
CA LEU A 47 2.94 6.95 5.27
C LEU A 47 2.10 5.92 6.02
N ARG A 48 1.60 6.30 7.21
CA ARG A 48 0.68 5.48 7.98
C ARG A 48 -0.59 5.16 7.19
N GLN A 49 -1.27 6.20 6.67
CA GLN A 49 -2.53 6.02 5.93
C GLN A 49 -2.37 5.06 4.74
N VAL A 50 -1.25 5.15 4.03
CA VAL A 50 -0.96 4.29 2.87
C VAL A 50 -0.62 2.87 3.31
N LEU A 51 0.16 2.69 4.38
CA LEU A 51 0.43 1.36 4.92
C LEU A 51 -0.84 0.67 5.39
N ASP A 52 -1.68 1.36 6.18
CA ASP A 52 -2.95 0.81 6.67
C ASP A 52 -3.86 0.39 5.51
N LEU A 53 -3.87 1.18 4.43
CA LEU A 53 -4.62 0.84 3.22
C LEU A 53 -4.05 -0.42 2.52
N LEU A 54 -2.73 -0.49 2.35
CA LEU A 54 -2.06 -1.65 1.74
C LEU A 54 -2.20 -2.92 2.58
N ARG A 55 -2.30 -2.81 3.91
CA ARG A 55 -2.61 -3.91 4.82
C ARG A 55 -4.05 -4.41 4.66
N ALA A 56 -4.99 -3.54 4.30
CA ALA A 56 -6.38 -3.92 4.05
C ALA A 56 -6.57 -4.65 2.70
N GLY A 57 -5.63 -4.49 1.76
CA GLY A 57 -5.64 -5.20 0.48
C GLY A 57 -4.83 -4.49 -0.60
N PRO A 58 -4.80 -5.06 -1.82
CA PRO A 58 -4.15 -4.42 -2.97
C PRO A 58 -4.84 -3.09 -3.32
N VAL A 59 -4.08 -2.10 -3.76
CA VAL A 59 -4.58 -0.73 -3.99
C VAL A 59 -4.12 -0.21 -5.33
N TYR A 60 -5.00 0.48 -6.05
CA TYR A 60 -4.61 1.37 -7.15
C TYR A 60 -5.25 2.74 -6.95
N CYS A 61 -4.58 3.78 -7.46
CA CYS A 61 -5.02 5.16 -7.26
C CYS A 61 -5.05 5.96 -8.55
N ALA A 62 -5.86 7.02 -8.55
CA ALA A 62 -5.73 8.07 -9.54
C ALA A 62 -4.39 8.82 -9.38
N SER A 63 -3.82 9.27 -10.50
CA SER A 63 -2.58 10.08 -10.57
C SER A 63 -2.45 11.20 -9.51
N PRO A 64 -3.49 12.01 -9.18
CA PRO A 64 -3.36 13.08 -8.19
C PRO A 64 -3.10 12.61 -6.75
N VAL A 65 -3.35 11.34 -6.43
CA VAL A 65 -3.14 10.78 -5.07
C VAL A 65 -1.65 10.55 -4.78
N ARG A 66 -0.83 10.44 -5.85
CA ARG A 66 0.64 10.26 -5.79
C ARG A 66 1.06 9.10 -4.87
N LEU A 67 0.34 7.98 -4.95
CA LEU A 67 0.62 6.81 -4.12
C LEU A 67 2.01 6.22 -4.40
N SER A 68 2.48 6.33 -5.65
CA SER A 68 3.81 5.89 -6.07
C SER A 68 4.95 6.49 -5.24
N ASP A 69 4.87 7.79 -4.93
CA ASP A 69 5.89 8.50 -4.16
C ASP A 69 5.94 7.97 -2.71
N ILE A 70 4.77 7.76 -2.11
CA ILE A 70 4.65 7.23 -0.76
C ILE A 70 5.13 5.77 -0.70
N VAL A 71 4.72 4.95 -1.68
CA VAL A 71 5.18 3.57 -1.81
C VAL A 71 6.69 3.50 -2.01
N HIS A 72 7.27 4.43 -2.77
CA HIS A 72 8.74 4.50 -2.93
C HIS A 72 9.44 4.74 -1.59
N ILE A 73 8.93 5.68 -0.78
CA ILE A 73 9.46 5.94 0.56
C ILE A 73 9.32 4.71 1.47
N LEU A 74 8.17 4.03 1.46
CA LEU A 74 7.97 2.81 2.26
C LEU A 74 8.97 1.70 1.88
N LYS A 75 9.24 1.51 0.58
CA LYS A 75 10.22 0.54 0.09
C LYS A 75 11.64 0.90 0.49
N ARG A 76 12.04 2.15 0.24
CA ARG A 76 13.43 2.60 0.36
C ARG A 76 13.83 2.84 1.81
N ASP A 77 13.00 3.56 2.56
CA ASP A 77 13.39 4.10 3.86
C ASP A 77 12.92 3.21 5.01
N GLN A 78 11.85 2.43 4.79
CA GLN A 78 11.23 1.60 5.83
C GLN A 78 11.39 0.10 5.56
N ALA A 79 12.09 -0.27 4.48
CA ALA A 79 12.32 -1.66 4.06
C ALA A 79 11.04 -2.50 3.92
N ILE A 80 9.88 -1.86 3.65
CA ILE A 80 8.61 -2.55 3.43
C ILE A 80 8.53 -3.00 1.97
N LYS A 81 8.42 -4.31 1.76
CA LYS A 81 8.28 -4.91 0.43
C LYS A 81 6.85 -4.72 -0.07
N VAL A 82 6.72 -3.93 -1.13
CA VAL A 82 5.47 -3.72 -1.86
C VAL A 82 5.70 -4.12 -3.32
N GLU A 83 4.86 -4.97 -3.87
CA GLU A 83 4.86 -5.28 -5.29
C GLU A 83 4.09 -4.20 -6.06
N THR A 84 4.47 -3.95 -7.31
CA THR A 84 3.73 -3.06 -8.20
C THR A 84 3.50 -3.79 -9.51
N THR A 85 2.26 -4.20 -9.75
CA THR A 85 1.87 -4.89 -10.98
C THR A 85 1.11 -3.93 -11.88
N MET A 86 1.58 -3.78 -13.11
CA MET A 86 0.93 -2.92 -14.11
C MET A 86 -0.16 -3.71 -14.83
N TYR A 87 -1.34 -3.11 -14.91
CA TYR A 87 -2.51 -3.63 -15.59
C TYR A 87 -2.84 -2.73 -16.78
N PRO A 88 -3.24 -3.30 -17.92
CA PRO A 88 -3.69 -2.50 -19.05
C PRO A 88 -4.96 -1.73 -18.65
N GLY A 89 -5.01 -0.45 -19.03
CA GLY A 89 -6.24 0.31 -18.95
C GLY A 89 -7.23 -0.16 -20.01
N ASP A 90 -8.49 0.21 -19.83
CA ASP A 90 -9.54 -0.07 -20.79
C ASP A 90 -9.33 0.81 -22.06
N PRO A 91 -9.08 0.19 -23.23
CA PRO A 91 -8.77 0.92 -24.46
C PRO A 91 -10.00 1.63 -25.04
N ASP A 92 -11.21 1.11 -24.82
CA ASP A 92 -12.47 1.69 -25.29
C ASP A 92 -12.78 3.03 -24.60
N THR A 93 -12.34 3.18 -23.36
CA THR A 93 -12.46 4.43 -22.59
C THR A 93 -11.25 5.36 -22.72
N GLY A 94 -10.20 4.95 -23.44
CA GLY A 94 -8.93 5.66 -23.53
C GLY A 94 -8.14 5.67 -22.21
N ALA A 95 -8.47 4.76 -21.28
CA ALA A 95 -7.80 4.67 -19.99
C ALA A 95 -6.36 4.15 -20.19
N SER A 96 -5.40 4.89 -19.65
CA SER A 96 -4.00 4.45 -19.61
C SER A 96 -3.80 3.29 -18.63
N SER A 97 -2.73 2.52 -18.82
CA SER A 97 -2.30 1.48 -17.88
C SER A 97 -2.18 2.02 -16.46
N TYR A 98 -2.57 1.21 -15.47
CA TYR A 98 -2.55 1.56 -14.07
C TYR A 98 -1.76 0.54 -13.25
N GLY A 99 -1.08 1.03 -12.20
CA GLY A 99 -0.34 0.19 -11.26
C GLY A 99 -1.20 -0.19 -10.07
N VAL A 100 -1.25 -1.47 -9.75
CA VAL A 100 -1.79 -1.99 -8.49
C VAL A 100 -0.62 -2.31 -7.56
N TYR A 101 -0.70 -1.79 -6.34
CA TYR A 101 0.27 -2.00 -5.28
C TYR A 101 -0.22 -3.06 -4.31
N SER A 102 0.59 -4.07 -4.06
CA SER A 102 0.27 -5.18 -3.16
C SER A 102 1.35 -5.28 -2.09
N LEU A 103 0.96 -5.38 -0.83
CA LEU A 103 1.89 -5.58 0.27
C LEU A 103 2.43 -7.03 0.24
N LEU A 104 3.76 -7.19 0.20
CA LEU A 104 4.41 -8.50 0.29
C LEU A 104 4.95 -8.78 1.70
N SER A 105 5.36 -7.73 2.41
CA SER A 105 5.74 -7.86 3.82
C SER A 105 4.53 -8.22 4.67
N THR A 106 4.71 -9.11 5.64
CA THR A 106 3.74 -9.24 6.73
C THR A 106 3.94 -8.04 7.65
N VAL A 107 2.90 -7.25 7.85
CA VAL A 107 2.97 -6.05 8.69
C VAL A 107 1.84 -6.06 9.69
N ASP A 108 2.21 -6.02 10.96
CA ASP A 108 1.27 -6.02 12.08
C ASP A 108 1.48 -4.77 12.94
N PRO A 109 0.40 -4.13 13.41
CA PRO A 109 0.53 -3.02 14.34
C PRO A 109 1.11 -3.60 15.63
N GLU A 110 2.13 -2.94 16.16
CA GLU A 110 2.57 -3.28 17.50
C GLU A 110 1.45 -2.90 18.46
N PRO A 111 0.92 -3.85 19.26
CA PRO A 111 -0.09 -3.51 20.25
C PRO A 111 0.54 -2.47 21.18
N LEU A 112 -0.11 -1.32 21.33
CA LEU A 112 0.18 -0.47 22.49
C LEU A 112 -0.12 -1.34 23.71
N GLU A 113 0.91 -1.86 24.38
CA GLU A 113 0.76 -2.29 25.76
C GLU A 113 0.21 -1.07 26.50
N VAL A 114 -1.07 -1.15 26.86
CA VAL A 114 -1.71 -0.21 27.74
C VAL A 114 -1.04 -0.43 29.09
N ALA A 115 -0.02 0.35 29.38
CA ALA A 115 0.55 0.44 30.72
C ALA A 115 -0.60 0.84 31.65
N ALA A 116 -1.10 -0.15 32.40
CA ALA A 116 -2.08 -0.01 33.46
C ALA A 116 -1.37 0.36 34.77
#